data_AF-A0A1G3Q6T2-F1
#
_entry.id   AF-A0A1G3Q6T2-F1
#
_cell.length_a   1.000
_cell.length_b   1.000
_cell.length_c   1.000
_cell.angle_alpha   90.00
_cell.angle_beta   90.00
_cell.angle_gamma   90.00
#
_symmetry.space_group_name_H-M   'P 1'
#
loop_
_entity.id
_entity.type
_entity.pdbx_description
1 polymer ?
#
loop_
_entity_poly.entity_id
_entity_poly.type
_entity_poly.pdbx_seq_one_letter_code
_entity_poly.pdbx_strand_id
1 'polypeptide(L)'
;MVFRKYLFIFGLVMVLAGNTYGAGTHSRTVKNSFKDTFSKIVSIMQDMSEALKSGIEKIKGCSNKKAASEVILETASKCNESIMKMMEMMEIMTGLPEFAEDKDIIDKAQTFANDVEDKLADFKNAIEEWSDAHGLTEKEKNDLKSIIEGVFN
;
A
#
# COMPACT_ATOMS: atom_id res chain seq x y z
N MET A 1 0.92 11.09 -3.56
CA MET A 1 2.33 11.45 -3.23
C MET A 1 2.69 11.00 -1.81
N VAL A 2 1.68 10.79 -0.95
CA VAL A 2 1.75 10.31 0.43
C VAL A 2 2.18 8.85 0.56
N PHE A 3 1.70 7.91 -0.26
CA PHE A 3 2.14 6.50 -0.17
C PHE A 3 3.63 6.31 -0.48
N ARG A 4 4.11 6.94 -1.56
CA ARG A 4 5.54 6.94 -1.92
C ARG A 4 6.38 7.68 -0.87
N LYS A 5 5.86 8.75 -0.26
CA LYS A 5 6.48 9.38 0.92
C LYS A 5 6.49 8.45 2.12
N TYR A 6 5.47 7.65 2.37
CA TYR A 6 5.45 6.70 3.50
C TYR A 6 6.37 5.52 3.28
N LEU A 7 6.49 5.00 2.07
CA LEU A 7 7.52 4.01 1.72
C LEU A 7 8.93 4.58 1.80
N PHE A 8 9.10 5.84 1.40
CA PHE A 8 10.37 6.54 1.56
C PHE A 8 10.67 6.83 3.03
N ILE A 9 9.67 7.21 3.83
CA ILE A 9 9.78 7.37 5.29
C ILE A 9 10.06 6.02 5.94
N PHE A 10 9.47 4.92 5.48
CA PHE A 10 9.80 3.58 5.97
C PHE A 10 11.26 3.25 5.69
N GLY A 11 11.73 3.45 4.44
CA GLY A 11 13.14 3.31 4.09
C GLY A 11 14.06 4.24 4.88
N LEU A 12 13.63 5.47 5.17
CA LEU A 12 14.44 6.50 5.85
C LEU A 12 14.42 6.33 7.38
N VAL A 13 13.32 5.87 7.96
CA VAL A 13 13.20 5.44 9.36
C VAL A 13 14.06 4.21 9.59
N MET A 14 14.04 3.23 8.67
CA MET A 14 14.97 2.11 8.69
C MET A 14 16.41 2.65 8.71
N VAL A 15 16.82 3.46 7.72
CA VAL A 15 18.20 4.01 7.66
C VAL A 15 18.61 4.88 8.88
N LEU A 16 17.71 5.70 9.43
CA LEU A 16 18.00 6.57 10.59
C LEU A 16 18.04 5.81 11.91
N ALA A 17 17.20 4.78 12.06
CA ALA A 17 17.20 3.96 13.26
C ALA A 17 18.53 3.17 13.35
N GLY A 18 19.03 2.62 12.22
CA GLY A 18 20.34 1.95 12.17
C GLY A 18 21.54 2.82 12.60
N ASN A 19 21.46 4.14 12.41
CA ASN A 19 22.56 5.07 12.75
C ASN A 19 22.52 5.63 14.19
N THR A 20 21.39 5.51 14.90
CA THR A 20 21.23 6.16 16.23
C THR A 20 21.41 5.22 17.42
N TYR A 21 21.32 3.91 17.21
CA TYR A 21 21.48 2.92 18.29
C TYR A 21 22.59 1.93 17.94
N GLY A 22 23.76 2.18 18.50
CA GLY A 22 24.94 1.34 18.34
C GLY A 22 24.73 -0.08 18.86
N ALA A 23 25.45 -1.02 18.23
CA ALA A 23 25.52 -2.43 18.57
C ALA A 23 25.65 -2.67 20.09
N GLY A 24 24.57 -3.09 20.73
CA GLY A 24 24.56 -3.24 22.18
C GLY A 24 23.26 -3.80 22.73
N THR A 25 23.14 -5.13 22.73
CA THR A 25 22.20 -5.89 23.57
C THR A 25 20.71 -5.65 23.36
N HIS A 26 20.12 -6.22 22.30
CA HIS A 26 18.69 -6.57 22.30
C HIS A 26 18.47 -8.08 22.30
N SER A 27 17.60 -8.54 23.20
CA SER A 27 17.32 -9.94 23.47
C SER A 27 16.59 -10.61 22.30
N ARG A 28 16.66 -11.95 22.21
CA ARG A 28 15.87 -12.77 21.24
C ARG A 28 14.39 -12.33 21.13
N THR A 29 13.82 -11.81 22.22
CA THR A 29 12.45 -11.30 22.31
C THR A 29 12.19 -10.12 21.38
N VAL A 30 13.11 -9.16 21.27
CA VAL A 30 12.97 -7.98 20.42
C VAL A 30 13.02 -8.36 18.93
N LYS A 31 13.95 -9.24 18.57
CA LYS A 31 14.09 -9.77 17.20
C LYS A 31 12.84 -10.54 16.75
N ASN A 32 12.26 -11.35 17.63
CA ASN A 32 11.05 -12.11 17.35
C ASN A 32 9.81 -11.20 17.20
N SER A 33 9.67 -10.19 18.07
CA SER A 33 8.57 -9.23 17.99
C SER A 33 8.63 -8.40 16.70
N PHE A 34 9.83 -8.00 16.27
CA PHE A 34 10.01 -7.29 15.00
C PHE A 34 9.62 -8.17 13.81
N LYS A 35 10.10 -9.41 13.75
CA LYS A 35 9.79 -10.33 12.65
C LYS A 35 8.28 -10.58 12.52
N ASP A 36 7.58 -10.67 13.66
CA ASP A 36 6.13 -10.77 13.70
C ASP A 36 5.44 -9.50 13.14
N THR A 37 5.86 -8.31 13.58
CA THR A 37 5.32 -7.04 13.07
C THR A 37 5.62 -6.84 11.57
N PHE A 38 6.83 -7.17 11.11
CA PHE A 38 7.17 -7.10 9.69
C PHE A 38 6.35 -8.08 8.86
N SER A 39 6.16 -9.32 9.33
CA SER A 39 5.29 -10.29 8.66
C SER A 39 3.85 -9.79 8.55
N LYS A 40 3.36 -9.04 9.54
CA LYS A 40 2.04 -8.41 9.50
C LYS A 40 1.99 -7.27 8.48
N ILE A 41 3.02 -6.42 8.41
CA ILE A 41 3.12 -5.38 7.37
C ILE A 41 3.12 -6.00 5.97
N VAL A 42 3.88 -7.07 5.76
CA VAL A 42 3.87 -7.82 4.49
C VAL A 42 2.47 -8.35 4.17
N SER A 43 1.79 -8.95 5.14
CA SER A 43 0.40 -9.42 4.96
C SER A 43 -0.54 -8.29 4.57
N ILE A 44 -0.39 -7.11 5.18
CA ILE A 44 -1.21 -5.93 4.85
C ILE A 44 -0.93 -5.44 3.42
N MET A 45 0.32 -5.46 2.98
CA MET A 45 0.66 -5.11 1.58
C MET A 45 0.07 -6.12 0.60
N GLN A 46 0.07 -7.41 0.94
CA GLN A 46 -0.58 -8.45 0.13
C GLN A 46 -2.09 -8.24 0.06
N ASP A 47 -2.75 -7.98 1.19
CA ASP A 47 -4.19 -7.69 1.23
C ASP A 47 -4.54 -6.48 0.34
N MET A 48 -3.69 -5.46 0.32
CA MET A 48 -3.87 -4.28 -0.54
C MET A 48 -3.71 -4.61 -2.03
N SER A 49 -2.69 -5.40 -2.40
CA SER A 49 -2.49 -5.88 -3.77
C SER A 49 -3.67 -6.74 -4.24
N GLU A 50 -4.17 -7.63 -3.38
CA GLU A 50 -5.34 -8.45 -3.67
C GLU A 50 -6.62 -7.61 -3.80
N ALA A 51 -6.79 -6.59 -2.97
CA ALA A 51 -7.92 -5.67 -3.08
C ALA A 51 -7.92 -4.92 -4.42
N LEU A 52 -6.77 -4.40 -4.85
CA LEU A 52 -6.61 -3.75 -6.15
C LEU A 52 -6.90 -4.72 -7.30
N LYS A 53 -6.34 -5.93 -7.25
CA LYS A 53 -6.60 -6.99 -8.24
C LYS A 53 -8.08 -7.37 -8.31
N SER A 54 -8.74 -7.52 -7.16
CA SER A 54 -10.18 -7.78 -7.09
C SER A 54 -11.00 -6.63 -7.65
N GLY A 55 -10.60 -5.39 -7.35
CA GLY A 55 -11.21 -4.17 -7.89
C GLY A 55 -11.16 -4.14 -9.43
N ILE A 56 -10.01 -4.48 -10.03
CA ILE A 56 -9.84 -4.55 -11.49
C ILE A 56 -10.87 -5.50 -12.11
N GLU A 57 -10.97 -6.72 -11.59
CA GLU A 57 -11.89 -7.74 -12.13
C GLU A 57 -13.36 -7.33 -11.95
N LYS A 58 -13.70 -6.72 -10.81
CA LYS A 58 -15.06 -6.23 -10.55
C LYS A 58 -15.44 -5.05 -11.44
N ILE A 59 -14.53 -4.11 -11.69
CA ILE A 59 -14.78 -2.95 -12.57
C ILE A 59 -15.10 -3.42 -13.99
N LYS A 60 -14.34 -4.38 -14.53
CA LYS A 60 -14.58 -4.92 -15.88
C LYS A 60 -16.00 -5.49 -16.04
N GLY A 61 -16.58 -6.03 -14.97
CA GLY A 61 -17.94 -6.57 -14.95
C GLY A 61 -19.06 -5.55 -14.68
N CYS A 62 -18.73 -4.27 -14.43
CA CYS A 62 -19.74 -3.26 -14.12
C CYS A 62 -20.51 -2.83 -15.37
N SER A 63 -21.84 -2.79 -15.27
CA SER A 63 -22.73 -2.41 -16.36
C SER A 63 -23.06 -0.91 -16.40
N ASN A 64 -22.73 -0.17 -15.35
CA ASN A 64 -23.06 1.25 -15.24
C ASN A 64 -22.13 1.97 -14.24
N LYS A 65 -22.13 3.30 -14.32
CA LYS A 65 -21.30 4.20 -13.50
C LYS A 65 -21.51 4.02 -11.99
N LYS A 66 -22.74 3.74 -11.55
CA LYS A 66 -23.02 3.55 -10.13
C LYS A 66 -22.30 2.30 -9.60
N ALA A 67 -22.43 1.18 -10.30
CA ALA A 67 -21.74 -0.06 -9.95
C ALA A 67 -20.21 0.10 -9.97
N ALA A 68 -19.66 0.76 -11.01
CA ALA A 68 -18.22 1.03 -11.07
C ALA A 68 -17.74 1.91 -9.91
N SER A 69 -18.50 2.96 -9.58
CA SER A 69 -18.20 3.84 -8.43
C SER A 69 -18.23 3.09 -7.11
N GLU A 70 -19.20 2.19 -6.90
CA GLU A 70 -19.29 1.35 -5.69
C GLU A 70 -18.07 0.42 -5.57
N VAL A 71 -17.62 -0.19 -6.68
CA VAL A 71 -16.42 -1.03 -6.69
C VAL A 71 -15.16 -0.20 -6.40
N ILE A 72 -15.04 1.00 -6.98
CA ILE A 72 -13.90 1.89 -6.73
C ILE A 72 -13.87 2.32 -5.27
N LEU A 73 -15.02 2.69 -4.69
CA LEU A 73 -15.15 3.06 -3.28
C LEU A 73 -14.80 1.89 -2.35
N GLU A 74 -15.29 0.68 -2.64
CA GLU A 74 -14.96 -0.53 -1.87
C GLU A 74 -13.45 -0.80 -1.89
N THR A 75 -12.84 -0.70 -3.08
CA THR A 75 -11.40 -0.93 -3.29
C THR A 75 -10.58 0.14 -2.56
N ALA A 76 -10.99 1.41 -2.67
CA ALA A 76 -10.38 2.54 -1.98
C ALA A 76 -10.45 2.40 -0.46
N SER A 77 -11.61 2.00 0.08
CA SER A 77 -11.79 1.78 1.52
C SER A 77 -10.84 0.70 2.05
N LYS A 78 -10.75 -0.44 1.35
CA LYS A 78 -9.84 -1.54 1.72
C LYS A 78 -8.37 -1.13 1.68
N CYS A 79 -7.98 -0.36 0.66
CA CYS A 79 -6.63 0.19 0.57
C CYS A 79 -6.34 1.16 1.72
N ASN A 80 -7.29 2.04 2.04
CA ASN A 80 -7.16 3.00 3.14
C ASN A 80 -7.04 2.30 4.50
N GLU A 81 -7.89 1.31 4.78
CA GLU A 81 -7.80 0.49 5.99
C GLU A 81 -6.43 -0.21 6.11
N SER A 82 -5.92 -0.71 4.99
CA SER A 82 -4.61 -1.36 4.93
C SER A 82 -3.47 -0.35 5.21
N ILE A 83 -3.53 0.85 4.62
CA ILE A 83 -2.57 1.93 4.89
C ILE A 83 -2.60 2.32 6.37
N MET A 84 -3.78 2.51 6.96
CA MET A 84 -3.93 2.87 8.37
C MET A 84 -3.31 1.81 9.30
N LYS A 85 -3.62 0.52 9.09
CA LYS A 85 -3.01 -0.58 9.85
C LYS A 85 -1.50 -0.63 9.68
N MET A 86 -1.00 -0.37 8.47
CA MET A 86 0.42 -0.32 8.19
C MET A 86 1.09 0.82 8.95
N MET A 87 0.47 2.00 9.00
CA MET A 87 0.97 3.16 9.75
C MET A 87 1.06 2.86 11.24
N GLU A 88 0.01 2.29 11.84
CA GLU A 88 0.02 1.87 13.25
C GLU A 88 1.17 0.89 13.55
N MET A 89 1.43 -0.06 12.65
CA MET A 89 2.53 -1.02 12.81
C MET A 89 3.90 -0.39 12.57
N MET A 90 4.00 0.58 11.66
CA MET A 90 5.25 1.32 11.41
C MET A 90 5.62 2.18 12.62
N GLU A 91 4.66 2.82 13.29
CA GLU A 91 4.92 3.58 14.53
C GLU A 91 5.57 2.68 15.59
N ILE A 92 5.09 1.45 15.76
CA ILE A 92 5.69 0.45 16.67
C ILE A 92 7.13 0.11 16.26
N MET A 93 7.42 0.03 14.96
CA MET A 93 8.75 -0.34 14.45
C MET A 93 9.76 0.81 14.44
N THR A 94 9.33 2.08 14.41
CA THR A 94 10.25 3.23 14.49
C THR A 94 11.10 3.24 15.77
N GLY A 95 10.67 2.52 16.81
CA GLY A 95 11.45 2.30 18.03
C GLY A 95 12.49 1.16 17.97
N LEU A 96 12.65 0.47 16.84
CA LEU A 96 13.47 -0.75 16.71
C LEU A 96 14.54 -0.64 15.60
N PRO A 97 15.74 -0.15 15.95
CA PRO A 97 16.80 0.24 15.00
C PRO A 97 17.62 -0.90 14.39
N GLU A 98 17.63 -2.08 15.00
CA GLU A 98 18.60 -3.15 14.67
C GLU A 98 18.38 -3.84 13.32
N PHE A 99 17.29 -3.54 12.60
CA PHE A 99 16.94 -4.21 11.34
C PHE A 99 16.80 -3.26 10.15
N ALA A 100 17.14 -2.00 10.38
CA ALA A 100 17.40 -0.95 9.41
C ALA A 100 18.23 -1.37 8.19
N GLU A 101 19.13 -2.32 8.40
CA GLU A 101 20.13 -2.77 7.43
C GLU A 101 19.88 -4.22 6.96
N ASP A 102 18.79 -4.85 7.41
CA ASP A 102 18.45 -6.21 6.98
C ASP A 102 17.97 -6.17 5.53
N LYS A 103 18.88 -6.56 4.64
CA LYS A 103 18.67 -6.53 3.19
C LYS A 103 17.50 -7.39 2.75
N ASP A 104 17.24 -8.55 3.38
CA ASP A 104 16.11 -9.42 3.00
C ASP A 104 14.77 -8.74 3.32
N ILE A 105 14.72 -8.02 4.45
CA ILE A 105 13.56 -7.24 4.87
C ILE A 105 13.33 -6.06 3.91
N ILE A 106 14.37 -5.32 3.57
CA ILE A 106 14.30 -4.20 2.61
C ILE A 106 13.87 -4.68 1.23
N ASP A 107 14.52 -5.73 0.70
CA ASP A 107 14.24 -6.26 -0.64
C ASP A 107 12.79 -6.77 -0.73
N LYS A 108 12.28 -7.42 0.32
CA LYS A 108 10.86 -7.83 0.39
C LYS A 108 9.92 -6.64 0.43
N ALA A 109 10.17 -5.68 1.31
CA ALA A 109 9.34 -4.48 1.40
C ALA A 109 9.30 -3.72 0.06
N GLN A 110 10.46 -3.57 -0.60
CA GLN A 110 10.57 -2.95 -1.92
C GLN A 110 9.80 -3.73 -2.98
N THR A 111 9.88 -5.06 -2.97
CA THR A 111 9.14 -5.92 -3.91
C THR A 111 7.63 -5.74 -3.77
N PHE A 112 7.12 -5.75 -2.53
CA PHE A 112 5.69 -5.54 -2.28
C PHE A 112 5.23 -4.12 -2.57
N ALA A 113 6.06 -3.12 -2.27
CA ALA A 113 5.81 -1.74 -2.63
C ALA A 113 5.63 -1.56 -4.13
N ASN A 114 6.56 -2.14 -4.92
CA ASN A 114 6.48 -2.12 -6.37
C ASN A 114 5.24 -2.85 -6.88
N ASP A 115 4.89 -4.02 -6.31
CA ASP A 115 3.67 -4.76 -6.69
C ASP A 115 2.41 -3.93 -6.43
N VAL A 116 2.30 -3.24 -5.29
CA VAL A 116 1.17 -2.35 -5.00
C VAL A 116 1.14 -1.15 -5.95
N GLU A 117 2.29 -0.54 -6.27
CA GLU A 117 2.36 0.56 -7.24
C GLU A 117 1.92 0.11 -8.64
N ASP A 118 2.39 -1.06 -9.10
CA ASP A 118 2.02 -1.64 -10.38
C ASP A 118 0.51 -1.97 -10.41
N LYS A 119 -0.04 -2.57 -9.35
CA LYS A 119 -1.47 -2.89 -9.26
C LYS A 119 -2.35 -1.65 -9.17
N LEU A 120 -1.86 -0.58 -8.54
CA LEU A 120 -2.55 0.71 -8.51
C LEU A 120 -2.60 1.33 -9.91
N ALA A 121 -1.50 1.27 -10.66
CA ALA A 121 -1.46 1.70 -12.05
C ALA A 121 -2.42 0.88 -12.92
N ASP A 122 -2.38 -0.46 -12.79
CA ASP A 122 -3.31 -1.36 -13.47
C ASP A 122 -4.77 -1.03 -13.16
N PHE A 123 -5.09 -0.74 -11.89
CA PHE A 123 -6.44 -0.38 -11.47
C PHE A 123 -6.90 0.96 -12.04
N LYS A 124 -6.02 1.96 -12.09
CA LYS A 124 -6.31 3.24 -12.74
C LYS A 124 -6.55 3.08 -14.24
N ASN A 125 -5.76 2.24 -14.90
CA ASN A 125 -5.95 1.91 -16.30
C ASN A 125 -7.28 1.18 -16.52
N ALA A 126 -7.65 0.25 -15.63
CA ALA A 126 -8.94 -0.44 -15.70
C ALA A 126 -10.13 0.53 -15.54
N ILE A 127 -10.03 1.55 -14.67
CA ILE A 127 -11.04 2.61 -14.56
C ILE A 127 -11.15 3.38 -15.88
N GLU A 128 -10.02 3.70 -16.52
CA GLU A 128 -9.96 4.43 -17.78
C GLU A 128 -10.57 3.64 -18.93
N GLU A 129 -10.10 2.41 -19.15
CA GLU A 129 -10.63 1.49 -20.17
C GLU A 129 -12.13 1.27 -20.01
N TRP A 130 -12.58 1.03 -18.77
CA TRP A 130 -14.00 0.84 -18.49
C TRP A 130 -14.81 2.11 -18.79
N SER A 131 -14.29 3.28 -18.42
CA SER A 131 -14.96 4.56 -18.63
C SER A 131 -15.07 4.91 -20.12
N ASP A 132 -14.02 4.63 -20.90
CA ASP A 132 -13.99 4.79 -22.35
C ASP A 132 -15.02 3.89 -23.02
N ALA A 133 -15.07 2.62 -22.62
CA ALA A 133 -16.05 1.65 -23.14
C ALA A 133 -17.51 2.06 -22.86
N HIS A 134 -17.74 2.80 -21.78
CA HIS A 134 -19.08 3.28 -21.38
C HIS A 134 -19.37 4.73 -21.83
N GLY A 135 -18.47 5.35 -22.60
CA GLY A 135 -18.68 6.68 -23.17
C GLY A 135 -18.74 7.81 -22.13
N LEU A 136 -18.06 7.66 -20.99
CA LEU A 136 -18.01 8.69 -19.97
C LEU A 136 -17.22 9.91 -20.44
N THR A 137 -17.59 11.09 -19.95
CA THR A 137 -16.85 12.33 -20.20
C THR A 137 -15.55 12.37 -19.41
N GLU A 138 -14.57 13.17 -19.86
CA GLU A 138 -13.30 13.38 -19.13
C GLU A 138 -13.50 13.81 -17.68
N LYS A 139 -14.50 14.65 -17.41
CA LYS A 139 -14.85 15.04 -16.04
C LYS A 139 -15.22 13.83 -15.19
N GLU A 140 -16.07 12.95 -15.70
CA GLU A 140 -16.53 11.77 -14.97
C GLU A 140 -15.44 10.72 -14.79
N LYS A 141 -14.55 10.57 -15.78
CA LYS A 141 -13.32 9.76 -15.66
C LYS A 141 -12.46 10.26 -14.51
N ASN A 142 -12.23 11.57 -14.46
CA ASN A 142 -11.44 12.19 -13.40
C ASN A 142 -12.12 12.07 -12.03
N ASP A 143 -13.43 12.22 -11.96
CA ASP A 143 -14.18 12.02 -10.72
C ASP A 143 -13.97 10.58 -10.19
N LEU A 144 -14.08 9.54 -11.04
CA LEU A 144 -13.85 8.15 -10.66
C LEU A 144 -12.39 7.87 -10.25
N LYS A 145 -11.42 8.37 -11.01
CA LYS A 145 -9.99 8.26 -10.67
C LYS A 145 -9.65 8.96 -9.35
N SER A 146 -10.29 10.11 -9.08
CA SER A 146 -10.02 10.89 -7.87
C SER A 146 -10.36 10.15 -6.57
N ILE A 147 -11.31 9.21 -6.61
CA ILE A 147 -11.71 8.41 -5.45
C ILE A 147 -10.53 7.56 -4.95
N ILE A 148 -9.88 6.83 -5.86
CA ILE A 148 -8.73 6.01 -5.49
C ILE A 148 -7.49 6.88 -5.24
N GLU A 149 -7.34 7.96 -5.99
CA GLU A 149 -6.22 8.88 -5.78
C GLU A 149 -6.26 9.54 -4.41
N GLY A 150 -7.44 9.88 -3.88
CA GLY A 150 -7.58 10.43 -2.53
C GLY A 150 -7.03 9.53 -1.41
N VAL A 151 -6.90 8.23 -1.64
CA VAL A 151 -6.33 7.28 -0.68
C VAL A 151 -4.80 7.27 -0.72
N PHE A 152 -4.20 7.42 -1.91
CA PHE A 152 -2.75 7.33 -2.11
C PHE A 152 -2.07 8.71 -2.21
N ASN A 153 -2.85 9.79 -2.31
CA ASN A 153 -2.33 11.14 -2.51
C ASN A 153 -1.80 11.82 -1.28
#